data_AF-A0A7R9U714-F1
#
_entry.id   AF-A0A7R9U714-F1
#
_cell.length_a   1.000
_cell.length_b   1.000
_cell.length_c   1.000
_cell.angle_alpha   90.00
_cell.angle_beta   90.00
_cell.angle_gamma   90.00
#
_symmetry.space_group_name_H-M   'P 1'
#
loop_
_entity.id
_entity.type
_entity.pdbx_description
1 polymer ?
#
loop_
_entity_poly.entity_id
_entity_poly.type
_entity_poly.pdbx_seq_one_letter_code
_entity_poly.pdbx_strand_id
1 'polypeptide(L)'
;GDRPFCQRKIGGFRPILALVSLGRSPQHFSVGTRGGIMASEGSFTPEEISAFLETDRYNEGAIPNLEAFLDQQVDEGSHHFEANLALLKLYLVFPEKCNTARVATILRKAVAALPEPMLLQCRYLVPKAMVKNDEAIAKAIQMGKLIESGRFEQFWADGGEEFCQGMAGLRQGVNSAILGCMGRAYTEVAA
;
A
#
# COMPACT_ATOMS: atom_id res chain seq x y z
N GLY A 1 -32.32 24.32 6.55
CA GLY A 1 -31.61 25.61 6.60
C GLY A 1 -30.91 25.73 7.92
N ASP A 2 -29.78 26.38 8.05
CA ASP A 2 -28.75 26.81 7.10
C ASP A 2 -27.61 27.32 7.99
N ARG A 3 -26.38 27.25 7.49
CA ARG A 3 -25.15 27.72 8.16
C ARG A 3 -25.15 29.27 8.25
N PRO A 4 -24.05 29.99 8.59
CA PRO A 4 -22.72 29.61 9.13
C PRO A 4 -22.15 30.57 10.21
N PHE A 5 -21.10 30.16 10.92
CA PHE A 5 -20.07 31.10 11.40
C PHE A 5 -18.74 30.34 11.57
N CYS A 6 -17.81 30.44 10.62
CA CYS A 6 -16.82 31.50 10.37
C CYS A 6 -15.49 31.25 11.09
N GLN A 7 -14.52 30.84 10.26
CA GLN A 7 -13.08 31.10 10.29
C GLN A 7 -12.42 31.55 11.60
N ARG A 8 -11.38 30.82 11.99
CA ARG A 8 -10.20 31.46 12.57
C ARG A 8 -8.92 30.86 12.00
N LYS A 9 -8.22 31.74 11.28
CA LYS A 9 -6.86 31.59 10.74
C LYS A 9 -5.90 31.13 11.84
N ILE A 10 -5.10 30.10 11.54
CA ILE A 10 -3.75 30.00 12.07
C ILE A 10 -2.85 29.99 10.84
N GLY A 11 -2.13 31.10 10.68
CA GLY A 11 -1.21 31.30 9.57
C GLY A 11 0.08 30.53 9.73
N GLY A 12 0.79 30.42 8.61
CA GLY A 12 2.20 30.08 8.57
C GLY A 12 2.46 28.60 8.33
N PHE A 13 2.31 28.16 7.07
CA PHE A 13 3.36 27.41 6.36
C PHE A 13 2.87 27.02 4.97
N ARG A 14 3.45 27.63 3.93
CA ARG A 14 3.70 27.13 2.55
C ARG A 14 4.05 28.34 1.65
N PRO A 15 4.81 28.18 0.56
CA PRO A 15 5.24 26.93 -0.09
C PRO A 15 6.74 26.87 -0.49
N ILE A 16 7.30 25.67 -0.63
CA ILE A 16 8.39 25.41 -1.58
C ILE A 16 7.82 24.49 -2.65
N LEU A 17 7.24 25.09 -3.69
CA LEU A 17 7.23 24.56 -5.06
C LEU A 17 6.54 25.61 -5.96
N ALA A 18 7.31 26.62 -6.37
CA ALA A 18 6.99 27.45 -7.53
C ALA A 18 8.23 28.27 -7.91
N LEU A 19 9.09 27.74 -8.78
CA LEU A 19 10.02 28.51 -9.62
C LEU A 19 10.70 27.58 -10.63
N VAL A 20 10.02 27.26 -11.72
CA VAL A 20 10.51 27.42 -13.11
C VAL A 20 9.28 27.53 -14.00
N SER A 21 8.97 28.77 -14.40
CA SER A 21 8.10 29.06 -15.54
C SER A 21 8.62 30.33 -16.18
N LEU A 22 9.39 30.18 -17.25
CA LEU A 22 9.61 31.22 -18.23
C LEU A 22 9.39 30.62 -19.63
N GLY A 23 8.22 30.93 -20.18
CA GLY A 23 8.07 31.39 -21.56
C GLY A 23 8.21 30.37 -22.69
N ARG A 24 7.08 29.84 -23.16
CA ARG A 24 6.73 29.86 -24.59
C ARG A 24 5.24 29.51 -24.81
N SER A 25 4.48 30.47 -25.33
CA SER A 25 3.14 30.26 -25.90
C SER A 25 3.25 29.66 -27.33
N PRO A 26 2.13 29.38 -28.02
CA PRO A 26 1.56 28.05 -28.13
C PRO A 26 1.72 27.53 -29.58
N GLN A 27 2.47 26.45 -29.75
CA GLN A 27 2.45 25.70 -30.99
C GLN A 27 1.58 24.48 -30.76
N HIS A 28 0.58 24.35 -31.62
CA HIS A 28 -0.32 23.23 -31.79
C HIS A 28 0.49 21.94 -31.95
N PHE A 29 0.82 21.27 -30.84
CA PHE A 29 1.55 20.00 -30.86
C PHE A 29 0.57 18.92 -30.44
N SER A 30 0.01 18.25 -31.45
CA SER A 30 -0.69 16.98 -31.30
C SER A 30 0.29 16.00 -30.66
N VAL A 31 0.18 15.81 -29.34
CA VAL A 31 0.88 14.75 -28.64
C VAL A 31 0.16 13.47 -29.03
N GLY A 32 0.79 12.77 -29.98
CA GLY A 32 0.39 11.45 -30.38
C GLY A 32 0.26 10.52 -29.18
N THR A 33 -0.85 9.82 -29.15
CA THR A 33 -1.13 8.62 -28.36
C THR A 33 0.10 7.72 -28.38
N ARG A 34 0.93 7.79 -27.34
CA ARG A 34 2.01 6.83 -27.11
C ARG A 34 1.72 6.10 -25.82
N GLY A 35 1.04 4.97 -26.00
CA GLY A 35 1.16 3.79 -25.15
C GLY A 35 0.89 4.01 -23.68
N GLY A 36 -0.23 4.64 -23.33
CA GLY A 36 -0.89 4.23 -22.10
C GLY A 36 -1.25 2.77 -22.30
N ILE A 37 -0.76 1.89 -21.43
CA ILE A 37 -1.24 0.51 -21.38
C ILE A 37 -2.74 0.64 -21.12
N MET A 38 -3.51 0.55 -22.21
CA MET A 38 -4.96 0.42 -22.16
C MET A 38 -5.22 -0.74 -21.22
N ALA A 39 -6.16 -0.56 -20.29
CA ALA A 39 -6.66 -1.62 -19.42
C ALA A 39 -6.84 -2.92 -20.24
N SER A 40 -5.82 -3.76 -20.24
CA SER A 40 -5.85 -5.04 -20.92
C SER A 40 -6.39 -6.01 -19.90
N GLU A 41 -7.45 -6.71 -20.27
CA GLU A 41 -8.08 -7.82 -19.52
C GLU A 41 -7.14 -9.05 -19.40
N GLY A 42 -5.85 -8.83 -19.15
CA GLY A 42 -4.80 -9.83 -19.05
C GLY A 42 -4.05 -9.70 -17.73
N SER A 43 -3.58 -10.83 -17.21
CA SER A 43 -2.68 -10.89 -16.06
C SER A 43 -1.41 -10.07 -16.34
N PHE A 44 -1.01 -9.23 -15.39
CA PHE A 44 0.25 -8.49 -15.48
C PHE A 44 1.42 -9.38 -15.04
N THR A 45 2.52 -9.32 -15.77
CA THR A 45 3.78 -9.91 -15.29
C THR A 45 4.51 -8.94 -14.35
N PRO A 46 5.27 -9.44 -13.35
CA PRO A 46 6.10 -8.60 -12.49
C PRO A 46 7.07 -7.69 -13.26
N GLU A 47 7.61 -8.18 -14.37
CA GLU A 47 8.55 -7.45 -15.22
C GLU A 47 7.87 -6.28 -15.95
N GLU A 48 6.66 -6.47 -16.47
CA GLU A 48 5.86 -5.41 -17.09
C GLU A 48 5.51 -4.32 -16.08
N ILE A 49 5.12 -4.71 -14.85
CA ILE A 49 4.83 -3.74 -13.79
C ILE A 49 6.08 -2.98 -13.38
N SER A 50 7.23 -3.65 -13.28
CA SER A 50 8.50 -2.98 -12.97
C SER A 50 8.87 -1.95 -14.04
N ALA A 51 8.80 -2.33 -15.32
CA ALA A 51 9.05 -1.42 -16.44
C ALA A 51 8.07 -0.23 -16.46
N PHE A 52 6.80 -0.49 -16.16
CA PHE A 52 5.77 0.55 -16.05
C PHE A 52 6.05 1.53 -14.90
N LEU A 53 6.53 1.05 -13.76
CA LEU A 53 6.89 1.88 -12.62
C LEU A 53 8.14 2.75 -12.86
N GLU A 54 8.96 2.46 -13.87
CA GLU A 54 10.07 3.33 -14.27
C GLU A 54 9.59 4.57 -15.02
N THR A 55 8.52 4.46 -15.82
CA THR A 55 8.02 5.55 -16.67
C THR A 55 6.88 6.34 -16.02
N ASP A 56 5.95 5.66 -15.33
CA ASP A 56 4.64 6.20 -14.96
C ASP A 56 4.35 6.18 -13.45
N ARG A 57 5.38 6.09 -12.61
CA ARG A 57 5.28 5.93 -11.15
C ARG A 57 4.30 6.84 -10.42
N TYR A 58 4.10 8.07 -10.91
CA TYR A 58 3.26 9.09 -10.28
C TYR A 58 2.05 9.50 -11.14
N ASN A 59 1.76 8.74 -12.19
CA ASN A 59 0.63 8.99 -13.06
C ASN A 59 -0.67 8.48 -12.40
N GLU A 60 -1.72 9.31 -12.35
CA GLU A 60 -3.04 8.90 -11.84
C GLU A 60 -3.59 7.69 -12.61
N GLY A 61 -3.32 7.62 -13.91
CA GLY A 61 -3.73 6.50 -14.78
C GLY A 61 -3.11 5.15 -14.40
N ALA A 62 -2.09 5.13 -13.54
CA ALA A 62 -1.47 3.92 -13.03
C ALA A 62 -2.31 3.18 -11.98
N ILE A 63 -3.17 3.90 -11.26
CA ILE A 63 -3.96 3.37 -10.13
C ILE A 63 -4.75 2.11 -10.53
N PRO A 64 -5.59 2.12 -11.58
CA PRO A 64 -6.40 0.94 -11.92
C PRO A 64 -5.55 -0.30 -12.27
N ASN A 65 -4.41 -0.10 -12.95
CA ASN A 65 -3.51 -1.20 -13.31
C ASN A 65 -2.85 -1.79 -12.05
N LEU A 66 -2.40 -0.94 -11.12
CA LEU A 66 -1.81 -1.39 -9.86
C LEU A 66 -2.84 -2.05 -8.93
N GLU A 67 -4.10 -1.60 -8.93
CA GLU A 67 -5.19 -2.25 -8.20
C GLU A 67 -5.51 -3.64 -8.76
N ALA A 68 -5.59 -3.76 -10.09
CA ALA A 68 -5.81 -5.05 -10.75
C ALA A 68 -4.62 -6.01 -10.54
N PHE A 69 -3.39 -5.49 -10.54
CA PHE A 69 -2.22 -6.28 -10.19
C PHE A 69 -2.20 -6.69 -8.71
N LEU A 70 -2.76 -5.88 -7.82
CA LEU A 70 -2.95 -6.27 -6.42
C LEU A 70 -3.97 -7.41 -6.28
N ASP A 71 -5.06 -7.41 -7.05
CA ASP A 71 -6.00 -8.54 -7.10
C ASP A 71 -5.31 -9.82 -7.54
N GLN A 72 -4.56 -9.76 -8.65
CA GLN A 72 -3.79 -10.89 -9.13
C GLN A 72 -2.82 -11.43 -8.07
N GLN A 73 -2.12 -10.54 -7.36
CA GLN A 73 -1.25 -10.93 -6.24
C GLN A 73 -2.01 -11.62 -5.09
N VAL A 74 -3.28 -11.28 -4.88
CA VAL A 74 -4.12 -11.91 -3.84
C VAL A 74 -4.55 -13.30 -4.27
N ASP A 75 -4.91 -13.48 -5.55
CA ASP A 75 -5.37 -14.74 -6.10
C ASP A 75 -4.23 -15.75 -6.26
N GLU A 76 -3.07 -15.30 -6.74
CA GLU A 76 -1.89 -16.15 -6.97
C GLU A 76 -1.06 -16.37 -5.69
N GLY A 77 -1.30 -15.57 -4.64
CA GLY A 77 -0.44 -15.55 -3.45
C GLY A 77 0.97 -14.99 -3.71
N SER A 78 1.16 -14.28 -4.82
CA SER A 78 2.43 -13.62 -5.18
C SER A 78 2.60 -12.29 -4.44
N HIS A 79 3.81 -11.73 -4.45
CA HIS A 79 4.11 -10.50 -3.73
C HIS A 79 5.08 -9.61 -4.52
N HIS A 80 4.67 -8.37 -4.78
CA HIS A 80 5.50 -7.37 -5.45
C HIS A 80 5.62 -6.10 -4.61
N PHE A 81 6.74 -5.98 -3.90
CA PHE A 81 6.98 -4.89 -2.95
C PHE A 81 6.84 -3.49 -3.58
N GLU A 82 7.50 -3.25 -4.71
CA GLU A 82 7.57 -1.91 -5.32
C GLU A 82 6.19 -1.41 -5.81
N ALA A 83 5.42 -2.28 -6.49
CA ALA A 83 4.07 -1.99 -6.95
C ALA A 83 3.14 -1.60 -5.81
N ASN A 84 3.18 -2.34 -4.70
CA ASN A 84 2.37 -2.07 -3.52
C ASN A 84 2.73 -0.73 -2.88
N LEU A 85 4.02 -0.39 -2.82
CA LEU A 85 4.49 0.90 -2.30
C LEU A 85 4.13 2.06 -3.24
N ALA A 86 4.23 1.86 -4.55
CA ALA A 86 3.83 2.84 -5.56
C ALA A 86 2.33 3.15 -5.46
N LEU A 87 1.48 2.13 -5.30
CA LEU A 87 0.05 2.31 -5.13
C LEU A 87 -0.29 3.13 -3.87
N LEU A 88 0.34 2.84 -2.72
CA LEU A 88 0.18 3.65 -1.50
C LEU A 88 0.62 5.10 -1.71
N LYS A 89 1.73 5.33 -2.43
CA LYS A 89 2.20 6.68 -2.75
C LYS A 89 1.22 7.42 -3.67
N LEU A 90 0.63 6.74 -4.65
CA LEU A 90 -0.39 7.35 -5.52
C LEU A 90 -1.63 7.75 -4.73
N TYR A 91 -2.10 6.94 -3.78
CA TYR A 91 -3.21 7.33 -2.90
C TYR A 91 -2.90 8.54 -2.01
N LEU A 92 -1.63 8.80 -1.68
CA LEU A 92 -1.23 10.03 -0.98
C LEU A 92 -1.26 11.26 -1.89
N VAL A 93 -0.95 11.09 -3.17
CA VAL A 93 -0.98 12.17 -4.17
C VAL A 93 -2.41 12.48 -4.60
N PHE A 94 -3.23 11.45 -4.77
CA PHE A 94 -4.61 11.48 -5.27
C PHE A 94 -5.59 10.92 -4.22
N PRO A 95 -5.85 11.63 -3.11
CA PRO A 95 -6.68 11.14 -2.01
C PRO A 95 -8.13 10.85 -2.42
N GLU A 96 -8.64 11.51 -3.45
CA GLU A 96 -9.98 11.29 -4.02
C GLU A 96 -10.15 9.94 -4.72
N LYS A 97 -9.04 9.28 -5.09
CA LYS A 97 -9.02 7.93 -5.67
C LYS A 97 -8.67 6.85 -4.65
N CYS A 98 -8.43 7.22 -3.39
CA CYS A 98 -7.97 6.29 -2.37
C CYS A 98 -9.03 5.23 -2.06
N ASN A 99 -8.65 3.96 -2.22
CA ASN A 99 -9.46 2.82 -1.83
C ASN A 99 -8.91 2.21 -0.54
N THR A 100 -9.64 2.39 0.57
CA THR A 100 -9.17 1.96 1.88
C THR A 100 -9.09 0.44 2.03
N ALA A 101 -9.94 -0.31 1.31
CA ALA A 101 -9.88 -1.77 1.28
C ALA A 101 -8.57 -2.26 0.63
N ARG A 102 -8.12 -1.60 -0.45
CA ARG A 102 -6.84 -1.90 -1.11
C ARG A 102 -5.66 -1.64 -0.18
N VAL A 103 -5.69 -0.54 0.57
CA VAL A 103 -4.67 -0.23 1.59
C VAL A 103 -4.63 -1.30 2.67
N ALA A 104 -5.79 -1.75 3.16
CA ALA A 104 -5.86 -2.84 4.15
C ALA A 104 -5.25 -4.14 3.58
N THR A 105 -5.55 -4.49 2.32
CA THR A 105 -4.97 -5.66 1.63
C THR A 105 -3.45 -5.56 1.53
N ILE A 106 -2.91 -4.39 1.13
CA ILE A 106 -1.46 -4.15 1.07
C ILE A 106 -0.82 -4.35 2.45
N LEU A 107 -1.41 -3.80 3.51
CA LEU A 107 -0.92 -3.95 4.87
C LEU A 107 -0.95 -5.41 5.33
N ARG A 108 -2.01 -6.16 5.02
CA ARG A 108 -2.09 -7.59 5.34
C ARG A 108 -0.99 -8.38 4.63
N LYS A 109 -0.75 -8.11 3.34
CA LYS A 109 0.36 -8.71 2.58
C LYS A 109 1.72 -8.32 3.18
N ALA A 110 1.87 -7.10 3.70
CA ALA A 110 3.10 -6.65 4.35
C ALA A 110 3.41 -7.46 5.63
N VAL A 111 2.38 -7.79 6.42
CA VAL A 111 2.54 -8.63 7.62
C VAL A 111 3.05 -10.01 7.25
N ALA A 112 2.56 -10.60 6.16
CA ALA A 112 3.00 -11.91 5.69
C ALA A 112 4.39 -11.92 5.02
N ALA A 113 4.94 -10.75 4.69
CA ALA A 113 6.28 -10.58 4.11
C ALA A 113 7.37 -10.28 5.15
N LEU A 114 7.02 -10.20 6.45
CA LEU A 114 8.00 -9.99 7.52
C LEU A 114 9.10 -11.07 7.49
N PRO A 115 10.37 -10.71 7.74
CA PRO A 115 10.86 -9.49 8.40
C PRO A 115 11.18 -8.31 7.47
N GLU A 116 10.74 -8.34 6.21
CA GLU A 116 11.03 -7.28 5.25
C GLU A 116 10.45 -5.91 5.72
N PRO A 117 11.15 -4.78 5.51
CA PRO A 117 10.77 -3.46 6.03
C PRO A 117 9.46 -2.86 5.46
N MET A 118 8.73 -3.55 4.57
CA MET A 118 7.50 -3.07 3.95
C MET A 118 6.47 -2.67 4.96
N LEU A 119 6.24 -3.46 6.01
CA LEU A 119 5.24 -3.12 7.00
C LEU A 119 5.56 -1.75 7.65
N LEU A 120 6.84 -1.49 7.94
CA LEU A 120 7.29 -0.21 8.46
C LEU A 120 7.07 0.91 7.44
N GLN A 121 7.46 0.70 6.18
CA GLN A 121 7.29 1.69 5.10
C GLN A 121 5.82 2.02 4.84
N CYS A 122 4.96 1.01 4.71
CA CYS A 122 3.52 1.16 4.55
C CYS A 122 2.91 1.94 5.72
N ARG A 123 3.29 1.63 6.97
CA ARG A 123 2.79 2.34 8.16
C ARG A 123 3.13 3.83 8.17
N TYR A 124 4.27 4.24 7.60
CA TYR A 124 4.62 5.66 7.47
C TYR A 124 3.87 6.37 6.35
N LEU A 125 3.46 5.63 5.31
CA LEU A 125 2.66 6.18 4.22
C LEU A 125 1.17 6.29 4.58
N VAL A 126 0.64 5.46 5.47
CA VAL A 126 -0.79 5.50 5.83
C VAL A 126 -1.08 6.65 6.81
N PRO A 127 -1.94 7.63 6.45
CA PRO A 127 -2.27 8.76 7.33
C PRO A 127 -2.99 8.31 8.62
N LYS A 128 -2.69 8.96 9.76
CA LYS A 128 -3.33 8.64 11.05
C LYS A 128 -4.87 8.77 11.02
N ALA A 129 -5.40 9.70 10.23
CA ALA A 129 -6.85 9.86 10.08
C ALA A 129 -7.49 8.62 9.44
N MET A 130 -6.82 8.01 8.47
CA MET A 130 -7.27 6.80 7.81
C MET A 130 -7.28 5.61 8.77
N VAL A 131 -6.23 5.46 9.58
CA VAL A 131 -6.16 4.43 10.63
C VAL A 131 -7.27 4.58 11.67
N LYS A 132 -7.70 5.81 11.98
CA LYS A 132 -8.79 6.05 12.93
C LYS A 132 -10.17 5.73 12.37
N ASN A 133 -10.35 5.92 11.07
CA ASN A 133 -11.65 5.83 10.42
C ASN A 133 -11.91 4.45 9.79
N ASP A 134 -10.87 3.63 9.62
CA ASP A 134 -10.97 2.31 8.98
C ASP A 134 -10.41 1.22 9.91
N GLU A 135 -11.33 0.38 10.40
CA GLU A 135 -11.00 -0.71 11.33
C GLU A 135 -10.14 -1.80 10.72
N ALA A 136 -10.27 -2.07 9.41
CA ALA A 136 -9.49 -3.11 8.74
C ALA A 136 -8.01 -2.70 8.66
N ILE A 137 -7.74 -1.42 8.37
CA ILE A 137 -6.40 -0.83 8.40
C ILE A 137 -5.82 -0.86 9.82
N ALA A 138 -6.62 -0.47 10.82
CA ALA A 138 -6.20 -0.51 12.22
C ALA A 138 -5.85 -1.94 12.67
N LYS A 139 -6.70 -2.92 12.36
CA LYS A 139 -6.48 -4.35 12.66
C LYS A 139 -5.21 -4.85 11.98
N ALA A 140 -4.97 -4.51 10.71
CA ALA A 140 -3.75 -4.93 10.01
C ALA A 140 -2.47 -4.37 10.64
N ILE A 141 -2.47 -3.11 11.05
CA ILE A 141 -1.33 -2.51 11.76
C ILE A 141 -1.14 -3.14 13.15
N GLN A 142 -2.22 -3.41 13.89
CA GLN A 142 -2.14 -4.09 15.19
C GLN A 142 -1.55 -5.49 15.03
N MET A 143 -2.08 -6.28 14.11
CA MET A 143 -1.63 -7.64 13.83
C MET A 143 -0.15 -7.68 13.47
N GLY A 144 0.30 -6.77 12.61
CA GLY A 144 1.72 -6.63 12.28
C GLY A 144 2.60 -6.34 13.51
N LYS A 145 2.17 -5.47 14.43
CA LYS A 145 2.90 -5.20 15.67
C LYS A 145 3.01 -6.43 16.58
N LEU A 146 1.99 -7.29 16.62
CA LEU A 146 2.04 -8.52 17.42
C LEU A 146 3.12 -9.46 16.89
N ILE A 147 3.21 -9.62 15.57
CA ILE A 147 4.27 -10.42 14.93
C ILE A 147 5.66 -9.79 15.15
N GLU A 148 5.81 -8.47 14.93
CA GLU A 148 7.07 -7.74 15.15
C GLU A 148 7.57 -7.84 16.61
N SER A 149 6.64 -7.87 17.57
CA SER A 149 6.96 -7.96 19.01
C SER A 149 7.06 -9.40 19.54
N GLY A 150 6.96 -10.40 18.68
CA GLY A 150 7.03 -11.82 19.06
C GLY A 150 5.83 -12.33 19.86
N ARG A 151 4.72 -11.57 19.92
CA ARG A 151 3.49 -11.96 20.63
C ARG A 151 2.58 -12.80 19.73
N PHE A 152 3.07 -13.97 19.33
CA PHE A 152 2.39 -14.84 18.37
C PHE A 152 1.09 -15.45 18.93
N GLU A 153 1.05 -15.82 20.21
CA GLU A 153 -0.17 -16.33 20.85
C GLU A 153 -1.28 -15.29 20.83
N GLN A 154 -0.95 -14.03 21.16
CA GLN A 154 -1.90 -12.93 21.12
C GLN A 154 -2.39 -12.66 19.69
N PHE A 155 -1.52 -12.79 18.68
CA PHE A 155 -1.93 -12.67 17.28
C PHE A 155 -3.03 -13.67 16.91
N TRP A 156 -2.90 -14.93 17.33
CA TRP A 156 -3.94 -15.93 17.07
C TRP A 156 -5.21 -15.69 17.89
N ALA A 157 -5.07 -15.30 19.15
CA ALA A 157 -6.19 -14.97 20.03
C ALA A 157 -7.01 -13.75 19.56
N ASP A 158 -6.35 -12.73 19.01
CA ASP A 158 -6.99 -11.49 18.53
C ASP A 158 -7.69 -11.66 17.15
N GLY A 159 -7.85 -12.89 16.67
CA GLY A 159 -8.50 -13.19 15.38
C GLY A 159 -7.51 -13.36 14.22
N GLY A 160 -6.34 -13.96 14.48
CA GLY A 160 -5.34 -14.26 13.45
C GLY A 160 -5.86 -15.19 12.33
N GLU A 161 -6.81 -16.07 12.65
CA GLU A 161 -7.51 -16.92 11.67
C GLU A 161 -8.30 -16.08 10.66
N GLU A 162 -9.18 -15.21 11.15
CA GLU A 162 -9.97 -14.28 10.34
C GLU A 162 -9.08 -13.35 9.53
N PHE A 163 -7.98 -12.89 10.15
CA PHE A 163 -6.98 -12.06 9.49
C PHE A 163 -6.33 -12.74 8.29
N CYS A 164 -6.25 -14.08 8.28
CA CYS A 164 -5.67 -14.84 7.18
C CYS A 164 -6.68 -15.22 6.08
N GLN A 165 -7.98 -15.05 6.30
CA GLN A 165 -9.03 -15.49 5.36
C GLN A 165 -9.08 -14.64 4.08
N GLY A 166 -9.46 -15.27 2.96
CA GLY A 166 -9.74 -14.56 1.71
C GLY A 166 -8.52 -14.06 0.93
N MET A 167 -7.31 -14.55 1.25
CA MET A 167 -6.13 -14.34 0.41
C MET A 167 -5.30 -15.62 0.32
N ALA A 168 -4.96 -16.02 -0.91
CA ALA A 168 -4.13 -17.20 -1.13
C ALA A 168 -2.72 -16.98 -0.54
N GLY A 169 -2.16 -18.00 0.12
CA GLY A 169 -0.80 -17.96 0.66
C GLY A 169 -0.60 -17.09 1.90
N LEU A 170 -1.59 -16.32 2.35
CA LEU A 170 -1.40 -15.37 3.45
C LEU A 170 -1.10 -16.05 4.79
N ARG A 171 -1.84 -17.12 5.12
CA ARG A 171 -1.58 -17.92 6.34
C ARG A 171 -0.18 -18.51 6.32
N GLN A 172 0.24 -19.04 5.18
CA GLN A 172 1.56 -19.62 4.99
C GLN A 172 2.66 -18.55 5.15
N GLY A 173 2.45 -17.35 4.59
CA GLY A 173 3.36 -16.22 4.75
C GLY A 173 3.49 -15.76 6.21
N VAL A 174 2.37 -15.64 6.93
CA VAL A 174 2.40 -15.33 8.38
C VAL A 174 3.16 -16.40 9.17
N ASN A 175 2.89 -17.69 8.92
CA ASN A 175 3.62 -18.77 9.59
C ASN A 175 5.11 -18.73 9.26
N SER A 176 5.47 -18.45 8.00
CA SER A 176 6.86 -18.30 7.57
C SER A 176 7.56 -17.13 8.29
N ALA A 177 6.86 -16.00 8.45
CA ALA A 177 7.36 -14.86 9.21
C ALA A 177 7.62 -15.21 10.68
N ILE A 178 6.68 -15.89 11.33
CA ILE A 178 6.81 -16.35 12.73
C ILE A 178 8.01 -17.31 12.86
N LEU A 179 8.07 -18.33 12.01
CA LEU A 179 9.18 -19.29 12.00
C LEU A 179 10.52 -18.60 11.74
N GLY A 180 10.56 -17.62 10.84
CA GLY A 180 11.75 -16.82 10.58
C GLY A 180 12.21 -16.03 11.81
N CYS A 181 11.29 -15.45 12.57
CA CYS A 181 11.60 -14.79 13.83
C CYS A 181 12.11 -15.78 14.89
N MET A 182 11.44 -16.93 15.04
CA MET A 182 11.84 -17.96 16.01
C MET A 182 13.20 -18.56 15.67
N GLY A 183 13.46 -18.91 14.41
CA GLY A 183 14.71 -19.52 13.97
C GLY A 183 15.93 -18.60 14.10
N ARG A 184 15.73 -17.28 14.21
CA ARG A 184 16.79 -16.32 14.54
C ARG A 184 17.01 -16.13 16.04
N ALA A 185 15.98 -16.37 16.84
CA ALA A 185 15.99 -16.11 18.28
C ALA A 185 16.37 -17.34 19.12
N TYR A 186 16.04 -18.54 18.65
CA TYR A 186 16.21 -19.79 19.39
C TYR A 186 17.05 -20.79 18.59
N THR A 187 18.00 -21.44 19.26
CA THR A 187 18.80 -22.52 18.68
C THR A 187 18.20 -23.90 18.95
N GLU A 188 17.50 -24.04 20.07
CA GLU A 188 16.80 -25.26 20.48
C GLU A 188 15.46 -24.87 21.12
N VAL A 189 14.43 -25.67 20.87
CA VAL A 189 13.11 -25.53 21.49
C VAL A 189 12.90 -26.78 22.33
N ALA A 190 12.84 -26.61 23.65
CA ALA A 190 12.53 -27.72 24.55
C ALA A 190 11.08 -28.18 24.29
N ALA A 191 10.93 -29.48 24.00
CA ALA A 191 9.64 -30.13 23.72
C ALA A 191 8.89 -30.50 25.00
#